data_AF-A0A7D5MVX1-F1
#
_entry.id   AF-A0A7D5MVX1-F1
#
_cell.length_a   1.000
_cell.length_b   1.000
_cell.length_c   1.000
_cell.angle_alpha   90.00
_cell.angle_beta   90.00
_cell.angle_gamma   90.00
#
_symmetry.space_group_name_H-M   'P 1'
#
loop_
_entity.id
_entity.type
_entity.pdbx_description
1 polymer ?
#
loop_
_entity_poly.entity_id
_entity_poly.type
_entity_poly.pdbx_seq_one_letter_code
_entity_poly.pdbx_strand_id
1 'polypeptide(L)'
;MPDIARLDATGVAIAVDTVSSADHRTDPVARTVALPPNHDLRQRLGQYRWDFLRATFLPVAAEPLDVAERETPGLVEGLVAFVEQLERQLGLELPAPTQKAIAAWRRSVDGRRSAADAVR
;
A
#
# COMPACT_ATOMS: atom_id res chain seq x y z
N MET A 1 14.28 -17.44 -18.99
CA MET A 1 13.03 -17.04 -19.66
C MET A 1 12.42 -15.92 -18.84
N PRO A 2 11.99 -14.80 -19.46
CA PRO A 2 11.45 -13.66 -18.75
C PRO A 2 10.00 -13.87 -18.30
N ASP A 3 9.56 -13.04 -17.34
CA ASP A 3 8.23 -13.10 -16.75
C ASP A 3 7.37 -11.90 -17.19
N ILE A 4 6.06 -12.13 -17.29
CA ILE A 4 5.03 -11.10 -17.48
C ILE A 4 3.99 -11.19 -16.35
N ALA A 5 3.39 -10.05 -16.00
CA ALA A 5 2.20 -10.01 -15.15
C ALA A 5 0.94 -9.99 -16.01
N ARG A 6 -0.04 -10.83 -15.69
CA ARG A 6 -1.41 -10.72 -16.22
C ARG A 6 -2.25 -9.83 -15.32
N LEU A 7 -2.97 -8.90 -15.91
CA LEU A 7 -3.84 -7.95 -15.22
C LEU A 7 -5.32 -8.33 -15.35
N ASP A 8 -6.11 -8.00 -14.33
CA ASP A 8 -7.57 -8.04 -14.40
C ASP A 8 -8.16 -6.83 -15.15
N ALA A 9 -9.49 -6.74 -15.21
CA ALA A 9 -10.19 -5.65 -15.89
C ALA A 9 -9.92 -4.27 -15.27
N THR A 10 -9.44 -4.21 -14.04
CA THR A 10 -9.13 -2.97 -13.32
C THR A 10 -7.64 -2.61 -13.38
N GLY A 11 -6.82 -3.41 -14.08
CA GLY A 11 -5.38 -3.19 -14.18
C GLY A 11 -4.58 -3.76 -13.01
N VAL A 12 -5.17 -4.65 -12.22
CA VAL A 12 -4.51 -5.27 -11.07
C VAL A 12 -3.91 -6.61 -11.46
N ALA A 13 -2.66 -6.86 -11.10
CA ALA A 13 -1.98 -8.11 -11.39
C ALA A 13 -2.61 -9.28 -10.62
N ILE A 14 -2.94 -10.33 -11.36
CA ILE A 14 -3.59 -11.55 -10.85
C ILE A 14 -2.72 -12.80 -10.99
N ALA A 15 -1.75 -12.78 -11.91
CA ALA A 15 -0.84 -13.90 -12.13
C ALA A 15 0.49 -13.42 -12.72
N VAL A 16 1.54 -14.22 -12.55
CA VAL A 16 2.82 -14.07 -13.23
C VAL A 16 3.05 -15.32 -14.09
N ASP A 17 3.27 -15.11 -15.37
CA ASP A 17 3.55 -16.17 -16.34
C ASP A 17 4.97 -16.03 -16.89
N THR A 18 5.66 -17.15 -17.06
CA THR A 18 6.98 -17.19 -17.71
C THR A 18 6.78 -17.40 -19.20
N VAL A 19 7.33 -16.50 -20.01
CA VAL A 19 7.10 -16.47 -21.46
C VAL A 19 8.40 -16.55 -22.24
N SER A 20 8.28 -16.69 -23.56
CA SER A 20 9.42 -16.58 -24.45
C SER A 20 9.93 -15.13 -24.50
N SER A 21 11.19 -14.92 -24.87
CA SER A 21 11.73 -13.56 -25.03
C SER A 21 11.02 -12.75 -26.11
N ALA A 22 10.41 -13.40 -27.12
CA ALA A 22 9.64 -12.73 -28.16
C ALA A 22 8.32 -12.16 -27.62
N ASP A 23 7.76 -12.78 -26.60
CA ASP A 23 6.49 -12.41 -25.98
C ASP A 23 6.67 -11.49 -24.76
N HIS A 24 7.91 -11.20 -24.37
CA HIS A 24 8.23 -10.33 -23.23
C HIS A 24 8.05 -8.85 -23.59
N ARG A 25 6.80 -8.42 -23.59
CA ARG A 25 6.43 -7.02 -23.84
C ARG A 25 5.21 -6.62 -23.04
N THR A 26 5.09 -5.33 -22.77
CA THR A 26 3.86 -4.75 -22.21
C THR A 26 2.84 -4.57 -23.31
N ASP A 27 1.66 -5.16 -23.14
CA ASP A 27 0.52 -5.08 -24.05
C ASP A 27 -0.75 -4.75 -23.24
N PRO A 28 -1.18 -3.47 -23.24
CA PRO A 28 -2.38 -3.04 -22.53
C PRO A 28 -3.67 -3.70 -23.03
N VAL A 29 -3.72 -4.11 -24.30
CA VAL A 29 -4.90 -4.75 -24.92
C VAL A 29 -5.01 -6.19 -24.45
N ALA A 30 -3.88 -6.92 -24.45
CA ALA A 30 -3.79 -8.26 -23.90
C ALA A 30 -3.77 -8.30 -22.36
N ARG A 31 -3.70 -7.12 -21.71
CA ARG A 31 -3.60 -6.95 -20.25
C ARG A 31 -2.40 -7.66 -19.66
N THR A 32 -1.26 -7.52 -20.33
CA THR A 32 0.01 -8.10 -19.89
C THR A 32 1.08 -7.03 -19.73
N VAL A 33 1.93 -7.17 -18.72
CA VAL A 33 3.02 -6.23 -18.44
C VAL A 33 4.33 -7.00 -18.35
N ALA A 34 5.34 -6.56 -19.09
CA ALA A 34 6.68 -7.08 -18.98
C ALA A 34 7.26 -6.76 -17.61
N LEU A 35 7.72 -7.77 -16.88
CA LEU A 35 8.34 -7.58 -15.58
C LEU A 35 9.86 -7.45 -15.72
N PRO A 36 10.52 -6.60 -14.89
CA PRO A 36 11.96 -6.51 -14.87
C PRO A 36 12.58 -7.81 -14.35
N PRO A 37 13.84 -8.11 -14.71
CA PRO A 37 14.56 -9.23 -14.12
C PRO A 37 14.67 -9.07 -12.61
N ASN A 38 14.65 -10.19 -11.88
CA ASN A 38 14.72 -10.25 -10.40
C ASN A 38 13.55 -9.58 -9.64
N HIS A 39 12.37 -9.46 -10.26
CA HIS A 39 11.17 -9.03 -9.54
C HIS A 39 10.72 -10.07 -8.49
N ASP A 40 10.06 -9.63 -7.41
CA ASP A 40 9.54 -10.49 -6.34
C ASP A 40 8.01 -10.72 -6.44
N LEU A 41 7.36 -10.14 -7.46
CA LEU A 41 5.91 -10.14 -7.62
C LEU A 41 5.26 -11.53 -7.49
N ARG A 42 5.90 -12.59 -8.00
CA ARG A 42 5.38 -13.97 -7.91
C ARG A 42 5.26 -14.46 -6.46
N GLN A 43 6.19 -14.07 -5.59
CA GLN A 43 6.16 -14.39 -4.16
C GLN A 43 5.18 -13.50 -3.39
N ARG A 44 4.94 -12.27 -3.88
CA ARG A 44 4.07 -11.27 -3.25
C ARG A 44 2.59 -11.45 -3.61
N LEU A 45 2.29 -12.05 -4.76
CA LEU A 45 0.93 -12.39 -5.17
C LEU A 45 0.29 -13.31 -4.12
N GLY A 46 -0.78 -12.82 -3.48
CA GLY A 46 -1.45 -13.46 -2.35
C GLY A 46 -1.31 -12.71 -1.04
N GLN A 47 -0.25 -11.91 -0.87
CA GLN A 47 -0.10 -10.96 0.25
C GLN A 47 -0.54 -9.55 -0.18
N TYR A 48 -0.20 -9.17 -1.41
CA TYR A 48 -0.49 -7.87 -2.00
C TYR A 48 -1.03 -8.03 -3.42
N ARG A 49 -1.91 -7.12 -3.83
CA ARG A 49 -2.36 -6.96 -5.22
C ARG A 49 -1.60 -5.79 -5.82
N TRP A 50 -0.96 -5.95 -6.97
CA TRP A 50 -0.25 -4.84 -7.60
C TRP A 50 -1.14 -4.15 -8.65
N ASP A 51 -1.46 -2.88 -8.44
CA ASP A 51 -2.20 -2.04 -9.40
C ASP A 51 -1.21 -1.40 -10.37
N PHE A 52 -1.21 -1.87 -11.62
CA PHE A 52 -0.31 -1.38 -12.66
C PHE A 52 -0.63 0.07 -13.05
N LEU A 53 -1.90 0.44 -13.11
CA LEU A 53 -2.32 1.78 -13.53
C LEU A 53 -1.87 2.85 -12.54
N ARG A 54 -1.90 2.51 -11.24
CA ARG A 54 -1.45 3.40 -10.16
C ARG A 54 0.01 3.21 -9.77
N ALA A 55 0.66 2.16 -10.27
CA ALA A 55 1.99 1.72 -9.84
C ALA A 55 2.11 1.52 -8.32
N THR A 56 1.06 0.98 -7.68
CA THR A 56 1.00 0.79 -6.21
C THR A 56 0.66 -0.65 -5.82
N PHE A 57 1.07 -1.05 -4.62
CA PHE A 57 0.62 -2.31 -4.00
C PHE A 57 -0.58 -2.04 -3.10
N LEU A 58 -1.65 -2.80 -3.33
CA LEU A 58 -2.87 -2.83 -2.53
C LEU A 58 -2.82 -4.03 -1.58
N PRO A 59 -3.24 -3.91 -0.32
CA PRO A 59 -3.38 -5.05 0.56
C PRO A 59 -4.45 -6.03 0.02
N VAL A 60 -4.23 -7.34 0.15
CA VAL A 60 -5.19 -8.38 -0.25
C VAL A 60 -6.39 -8.43 0.71
N ALA A 61 -6.15 -8.16 1.99
CA ALA A 61 -7.21 -7.95 2.97
C ALA A 61 -7.73 -6.51 2.83
N ALA A 62 -8.95 -6.36 2.32
CA ALA A 62 -9.74 -5.16 2.50
C ALA A 62 -10.32 -5.14 3.93
N GLU A 63 -9.47 -5.36 4.92
CA GLU A 63 -9.85 -5.00 6.28
C GLU A 63 -9.89 -3.48 6.32
N PRO A 64 -11.03 -2.88 6.69
CA PRO A 64 -11.13 -1.45 6.76
C PRO A 64 -10.11 -0.95 7.81
N LEU A 65 -9.61 0.27 7.61
CA LEU A 65 -8.43 0.81 8.32
C LEU A 65 -8.55 0.70 9.85
N ASP A 66 -9.80 0.74 10.35
CA ASP A 66 -10.23 0.56 11.74
C ASP A 66 -9.84 -0.82 12.33
N VAL A 67 -9.70 -1.86 11.52
CA VAL A 67 -9.23 -3.18 11.97
C VAL A 67 -7.70 -3.26 11.97
N ALA A 68 -7.03 -2.71 10.96
CA ALA A 68 -5.56 -2.63 10.90
C ALA A 68 -4.97 -1.77 12.05
N GLU A 69 -5.68 -0.70 12.45
CA GLU A 69 -5.39 0.11 13.63
C GLU A 69 -5.44 -0.69 14.93
N ARG A 70 -6.25 -1.76 14.98
CA ARG A 70 -6.40 -2.62 16.16
C ARG A 70 -5.24 -3.60 16.33
N GLU A 71 -4.66 -4.08 15.23
CA GLU A 71 -3.64 -5.14 15.26
C GLU A 71 -2.20 -4.63 15.25
N THR A 72 -1.97 -3.40 14.74
CA THR A 72 -0.61 -2.83 14.65
C THR A 72 -0.54 -1.35 15.01
N PRO A 73 -0.82 -0.97 16.28
CA PRO A 73 -0.82 0.43 16.71
C PRO A 73 0.51 1.17 16.43
N GLY A 74 1.64 0.46 16.54
CA GLY A 74 2.97 1.03 16.30
C GLY A 74 3.26 1.36 14.83
N LEU A 75 2.59 0.70 13.87
CA LEU A 75 2.78 0.96 12.45
C LEU A 75 2.15 2.30 12.04
N VAL A 76 0.93 2.55 12.53
CA VAL A 76 0.20 3.80 12.27
C VAL A 76 0.91 4.98 12.94
N GLU A 77 1.40 4.79 14.17
CA GLU A 77 2.28 5.72 14.87
C GLU A 77 3.52 6.09 14.06
N GLY A 78 4.24 5.09 13.54
CA GLY A 78 5.42 5.32 12.70
C GLY A 78 5.12 6.04 11.39
N LEU A 79 3.98 5.72 10.76
CA LEU A 79 3.56 6.35 9.51
C LEU A 79 3.21 7.82 9.71
N VAL A 80 2.46 8.15 10.77
CA VAL A 80 2.11 9.54 11.10
C VAL A 80 3.36 10.34 11.41
N ALA A 81 4.28 9.82 12.23
CA ALA A 81 5.54 10.49 12.56
C ALA A 81 6.40 10.75 11.31
N PHE A 82 6.45 9.79 10.37
CA PHE A 82 7.16 9.95 9.11
C PHE A 82 6.55 11.03 8.21
N VAL A 83 5.22 11.08 8.11
CA VAL A 83 4.50 12.10 7.34
C VAL A 83 4.72 13.51 7.94
N GLU A 84 4.63 13.65 9.27
CA GLU A 84 4.93 14.92 9.96
C GLU A 84 6.39 15.37 9.80
N GLN A 85 7.31 14.42 9.65
CA GLN A 85 8.71 14.73 9.36
C GLN A 85 8.88 15.23 7.92
N LEU A 86 8.20 14.62 6.94
CA LEU A 86 8.21 15.07 5.55
C LEU A 86 7.59 16.47 5.40
N GLU A 87 6.48 16.76 6.08
CA GLU A 87 5.88 18.10 6.13
C GLU A 87 6.89 19.15 6.57
N ARG A 88 7.60 18.89 7.67
CA ARG A 88 8.59 19.83 8.22
C ARG A 88 9.82 20.00 7.34
N GLN A 89 10.29 18.92 6.73
CA GLN A 89 11.48 18.96 5.89
C GLN A 89 11.23 19.58 4.52
N LEU A 90 10.03 19.42 3.98
CA LEU A 90 9.71 19.83 2.61
C LEU A 90 8.82 21.09 2.55
N GLY A 91 8.31 21.56 3.69
CA GLY A 91 7.41 22.73 3.76
C GLY A 91 6.12 22.53 2.96
N LEU A 92 5.69 21.28 2.78
CA LEU A 92 4.56 20.93 1.94
C LEU A 92 3.25 21.09 2.72
N GLU A 93 2.26 21.75 2.11
CA GLU A 93 0.88 21.65 2.57
C GLU A 93 0.33 20.28 2.17
N LEU A 94 0.03 19.43 3.15
CA LEU A 94 -0.61 18.16 2.88
C LEU A 94 -2.07 18.31 2.46
N PRO A 95 -2.60 17.37 1.64
CA PRO A 95 -4.01 17.31 1.33
C PRO A 95 -4.90 17.23 2.58
N ALA A 96 -6.05 17.90 2.54
CA ALA A 96 -7.04 17.90 3.63
C ALA A 96 -7.45 16.50 4.14
N PRO A 97 -7.57 15.44 3.29
CA PRO A 97 -7.82 14.09 3.78
C PRO A 97 -6.73 13.56 4.72
N THR A 98 -5.45 13.84 4.44
CA THR A 98 -4.31 13.41 5.26
C THR A 98 -4.33 14.09 6.62
N GLN A 99 -4.58 15.41 6.65
CA GLN A 99 -4.71 16.17 7.90
C GLN A 99 -5.85 15.64 8.78
N LYS A 100 -6.99 15.26 8.17
CA LYS A 100 -8.12 14.66 8.89
C LYS A 100 -7.75 13.31 9.52
N ALA A 101 -6.98 12.48 8.82
CA ALA A 101 -6.52 11.19 9.34
C ALA A 101 -5.57 11.38 10.53
N ILE A 102 -4.60 12.30 10.42
CA ILE A 102 -3.68 12.65 11.53
C ILE A 102 -4.47 13.16 12.75
N ALA A 103 -5.44 14.06 12.54
CA ALA A 103 -6.27 14.58 13.63
C ALA A 103 -7.16 13.52 14.29
N ALA A 104 -7.67 12.55 13.52
CA ALA A 104 -8.44 11.41 14.05
C ALA A 104 -7.54 10.51 14.91
N TRP A 105 -6.34 10.18 14.42
CA TRP A 105 -5.36 9.39 15.15
C TRP A 105 -4.93 10.06 16.47
N ARG A 106 -4.59 11.37 16.46
CA ARG A 106 -4.23 12.12 17.67
C ARG A 106 -5.31 12.03 18.76
N ARG A 107 -6.58 12.23 18.39
CA ARG A 107 -7.71 12.11 19.32
C ARG A 107 -7.83 10.70 19.92
N SER A 108 -7.58 9.67 19.11
CA SER A 108 -7.57 8.27 19.57
C SER A 108 -6.42 8.00 20.55
N VAL A 109 -5.22 8.51 20.28
CA VAL A 109 -4.04 8.36 21.16
C VAL A 109 -4.24 9.08 22.49
N ASP A 110 -4.70 10.32 22.46
CA ASP A 110 -4.95 11.10 23.68
C ASP A 110 -6.05 10.45 24.51
N GLY A 111 -7.13 9.97 23.88
CA GLY A 111 -8.18 9.20 24.54
C GLY A 111 -7.66 7.92 25.20
N ARG A 112 -6.76 7.18 24.52
CA ARG A 112 -6.11 5.97 25.09
C ARG A 112 -5.20 6.30 26.28
N ARG A 113 -4.45 7.41 26.22
CA ARG A 113 -3.59 7.88 27.34
C ARG A 113 -4.42 8.31 28.55
N SER A 114 -5.45 9.13 28.35
CA SER A 114 -6.34 9.56 29.43
C SER A 114 -7.10 8.40 30.07
N ALA A 115 -7.51 7.39 29.29
CA ALA A 115 -8.12 6.18 29.83
C ALA A 115 -7.12 5.32 30.63
N ALA A 116 -5.84 5.27 30.24
CA ALA A 116 -4.80 4.56 30.98
C ALA A 116 -4.43 5.28 32.30
N ASP A 117 -4.46 6.61 32.32
CA ASP A 117 -4.19 7.40 33.54
C ASP A 117 -5.37 7.38 34.54
N ALA A 118 -6.61 7.23 34.06
CA ALA A 118 -7.80 7.14 34.92
C ALA A 118 -7.95 5.79 35.67
N VAL A 119 -7.10 4.80 35.37
CA VAL A 119 -7.09 3.46 35.98
C VAL A 119 -6.01 3.32 37.07
N ARG A 120 -5.27 4.40 37.38
CA ARG A 120 -4.31 4.48 38.51
C ARG A 120 -4.90 5.23 39.70
#